data_AF-A0A936FT80-F1
#
_entry.id   AF-A0A936FT80-F1
#
_cell.length_a   1.000
_cell.length_b   1.000
_cell.length_c   1.000
_cell.angle_alpha   90.00
_cell.angle_beta   90.00
_cell.angle_gamma   90.00
#
_symmetry.space_group_name_H-M   'P 1'
#
loop_
_entity.id
_entity.type
_entity.pdbx_description
1 polymer ?
#
loop_
_entity_poly.entity_id
_entity_poly.type
_entity_poly.pdbx_seq_one_letter_code
_entity_poly.pdbx_strand_id
1 'polypeptide(L)' 'MTNGLRIGAAYDYPLTKLSSSTIGSFEIMLGYEFDYKSKKLATPRYF' A
#
# COMPACT_ATOMS: atom_id res chain seq x y z
N MET A 1 -1.68 -16.53 6.87
CA MET A 1 -2.02 -15.14 7.25
C MET A 1 -0.83 -14.30 6.84
N THR A 2 -0.86 -13.75 5.64
CA THR A 2 0.13 -12.78 5.16
C THR A 2 -0.14 -11.48 5.92
N ASN A 3 0.83 -11.01 6.71
CA ASN A 3 0.69 -9.95 7.71
C ASN A 3 0.43 -8.54 7.14
N GLY A 4 -0.36 -8.39 6.08
CA GLY A 4 -0.88 -7.11 5.56
C GLY A 4 0.18 -6.09 5.10
N LEU A 5 1.46 -6.36 5.31
CA LEU A 5 2.55 -5.47 5.01
C LEU A 5 2.81 -5.49 3.50
N ARG A 6 2.69 -4.32 2.89
CA ARG A 6 2.92 -4.08 1.47
C ARG A 6 4.05 -3.06 1.33
N ILE A 7 5.07 -3.42 0.58
CA ILE A 7 6.20 -2.55 0.26
C ILE A 7 6.25 -2.44 -1.25
N GLY A 8 6.24 -1.21 -1.76
CA GLY A 8 6.37 -0.90 -3.17
C GLY A 8 7.45 0.16 -3.38
N ALA A 9 8.11 0.13 -4.53
CA ALA A 9 9.01 1.17 -4.97
C ALA A 9 8.74 1.45 -6.44
N ALA A 10 8.76 2.72 -6.81
CA ALA A 10 8.57 3.18 -8.18
C ALA A 10 9.69 4.16 -8.53
N TYR A 11 10.14 4.11 -9.78
CA TYR A 11 11.14 5.03 -10.31
C TYR A 11 10.58 5.64 -11.59
N ASP A 12 10.33 6.95 -11.57
CA ASP A 12 9.87 7.70 -12.74
C ASP A 12 11.07 8.32 -13.45
N TYR A 13 11.34 7.85 -14.67
CA TYR A 13 12.42 8.37 -15.51
C TYR A 13 11.83 9.24 -16.64
N PRO A 14 11.98 10.56 -16.58
CA PRO A 14 11.45 11.45 -17.60
C PRO A 14 12.23 11.28 -18.92
N LEU A 15 11.58 10.75 -19.95
CA LEU A 15 12.16 10.50 -21.29
C LEU A 15 12.12 11.74 -22.22
N THR A 16 11.64 12.89 -21.76
CA THR A 16 11.41 14.09 -22.59
C THR A 16 12.50 15.14 -22.42
N LYS A 17 12.58 16.12 -23.35
CA LYS A 17 13.55 17.24 -23.36
C LYS A 17 13.63 18.07 -22.06
N LEU A 18 12.66 17.94 -21.15
CA LEU A 18 12.63 18.58 -19.84
C LEU A 18 13.46 17.82 -18.78
N SER A 19 13.90 16.59 -19.08
CA SER A 19 14.78 15.77 -18.22
C SER A 19 16.16 16.37 -17.99
N SER A 20 16.58 17.33 -18.82
CA SER A 20 17.82 18.10 -18.59
C SER A 20 17.78 18.93 -17.30
N SER A 21 16.58 19.22 -16.79
CA SER A 21 16.37 20.01 -15.57
C SER A 21 15.88 19.18 -14.39
N THR A 22 15.48 17.92 -14.59
CA THR A 22 14.95 17.05 -13.53
C THR A 22 15.44 15.61 -13.71
N ILE A 23 16.15 15.10 -12.69
CA ILE A 23 16.91 13.84 -12.71
C ILE A 23 16.00 12.59 -12.55
N GLY A 24 14.68 12.78 -12.53
CA GLY A 24 13.69 11.75 -12.23
C GLY A 24 13.33 11.69 -10.74
N SER A 25 12.26 10.96 -10.43
CA SER A 25 11.70 10.86 -9.08
C SER A 25 11.68 9.41 -8.62
N PHE A 26 12.19 9.15 -7.42
CA PHE A 26 12.07 7.84 -6.78
C PHE A 26 11.03 7.92 -5.67
N GLU A 27 10.02 7.06 -5.76
CA GLU A 27 8.92 7.01 -4.80
C GLU A 27 8.90 5.68 -4.09
N ILE A 28 8.81 5.72 -2.76
CA ILE A 28 8.71 4.55 -1.90
C ILE A 28 7.30 4.52 -1.31
N MET A 29 6.64 3.37 -1.42
CA MET A 29 5.29 3.16 -0.90
C MET A 29 5.33 2.11 0.21
N LEU A 30 4.89 2.49 1.42
CA LEU A 30 4.76 1.60 2.56
C LEU A 30 3.29 1.53 3.00
N GLY A 31 2.70 0.35 2.94
CA GLY A 31 1.33 0.09 3.36
C GLY A 31 1.29 -1.03 4.39
N TYR A 32 0.45 -0.89 5.41
CA TYR A 32 0.18 -1.96 6.36
C TYR A 32 -1.33 -2.12 6.54
N GLU A 33 -1.81 -3.32 6.25
CA GLU A 33 -3.23 -3.67 6.33
C GLU A 33 -3.52 -4.32 7.69
N PHE A 34 -4.20 -3.57 8.56
CA PHE A 34 -4.69 -4.08 9.83
C PHE A 34 -5.93 -4.95 9.58
N ASP A 35 -5.72 -6.26 9.43
CA ASP A 35 -6.80 -7.24 9.38
C ASP A 35 -7.39 -7.42 10.80
N TYR A 36 -8.13 -6.40 11.26
CA TYR A 36 -8.90 -6.49 12.48
C TYR A 36 -10.04 -7.45 12.19
N LYS A 37 -9.86 -8.74 12.53
CA LYS A 37 -10.96 -9.68 12.70
C LYS A 37 -11.85 -9.15 13.82
N SER A 38 -12.65 -8.13 13.50
CA SER A 38 -13.78 -7.71 14.29
C SER A 38 -14.63 -8.97 14.38
N LYS A 39 -14.54 -9.66 15.52
CA LYS A 39 -15.34 -10.82 15.82
C LYS A 39 -16.76 -10.33 15.63
N LYS A 40 -17.37 -10.66 14.48
CA LYS A 40 -18.79 -10.43 14.23
C LYS A 40 -19.46 -11.06 15.44
N LEU A 41 -19.98 -10.23 16.33
CA LEU A 41 -20.66 -10.67 17.53
C LEU A 41 -21.88 -11.44 17.01
N ALA A 42 -21.74 -12.76 16.89
CA ALA A 42 -22.83 -13.62 16.50
C ALA A 42 -23.81 -13.52 17.65
N THR A 43 -24.86 -12.70 17.48
CA THR A 43 -25.94 -12.59 18.45
C THR A 43 -26.46 -13.99 18.69
N PRO A 44 -26.25 -14.57 19.88
CA PRO A 44 -26.69 -15.92 20.14
C PRO A 44 -28.21 -15.87 20.23
N ARG A 45 -28.90 -16.34 19.18
CA ARG A 45 -30.35 -16.46 19.19
C ARG A 45 -30.70 -17.74 19.94
N TYR A 46 -31.31 -17.58 21.12
CA TYR A 46 -31.97 -18.66 21.84
C TYR A 46 -33.26 -19.05 21.08
N PHE A 47 -33.45 -20.35 20.90
CA PHE A 47 -34.70 -20.97 20.45
C PHE A 47 -35.52 -21.39 21.67
#